data_AF-A0A7L0K153-F1
#
_entry.id   AF-A0A7L0K153-F1
#
_cell.length_a   1.000
_cell.length_b   1.000
_cell.length_c   1.000
_cell.angle_alpha   90.00
_cell.angle_beta   90.00
_cell.angle_gamma   90.00
#
_symmetry.space_group_name_H-M   'P 1'
#
loop_
_entity.id
_entity.type
_entity.pdbx_description
1 polymer ?
#
loop_
_entity_poly.entity_id
_entity_poly.type
_entity_poly.pdbx_seq_one_letter_code
_entity_poly.pdbx_strand_id
1 'polypeptide(L)'
;MEDEANQVQPLNEKQVPNSESGYVWHVTDMNRLRRFLCFGSEGGTYYIKEQKLGFENAEALIRLIEEGRGCEVVQEIKTFSQEGRTAKQEPLLFALAICSQCSDAKTKQAAFKAVPEVCCIPTHLFTFIQFKKDLKEGMKCGMWGRALRKAVADWYNGKNGMAVALAVTKYKQRSGWSHKDLLRLSHLKPASEGIAIVTKYITKGWKDVQEAYKDKAVSAETEKLLKYLEAVDRVKHTKDELEVTHLIEEYGLVREHLLTNHLKSKEV
;
A
#
# COMPACT_ATOMS: atom_id res chain seq x y z
N MET A 1 -55.90 -4.91 -23.38
CA MET A 1 -54.49 -5.34 -23.28
C MET A 1 -53.86 -4.39 -22.29
N GLU A 2 -53.67 -4.84 -21.06
CA GLU A 2 -52.89 -4.09 -20.08
C GLU A 2 -51.46 -4.01 -20.62
N ASP A 3 -50.88 -2.81 -20.69
CA ASP A 3 -49.45 -2.63 -20.90
C ASP A 3 -48.73 -3.32 -19.72
N GLU A 4 -48.38 -4.59 -19.87
CA GLU A 4 -47.63 -5.33 -18.86
C GLU A 4 -46.27 -4.66 -18.69
N ALA A 5 -46.07 -4.04 -17.51
CA ALA A 5 -44.82 -3.41 -17.15
C ALA A 5 -43.66 -4.40 -17.32
N ASN A 6 -42.75 -4.08 -18.24
CA ASN A 6 -41.60 -4.91 -18.57
C ASN A 6 -40.30 -4.11 -18.38
N GLN A 7 -39.15 -4.79 -18.53
CA GLN A 7 -37.86 -4.15 -18.27
C GLN A 7 -37.44 -3.11 -19.32
N VAL A 8 -38.13 -3.01 -20.47
CA VAL A 8 -37.82 -2.00 -21.50
C VAL A 8 -38.52 -0.68 -21.28
N GLN A 9 -39.31 -0.55 -20.21
CA GLN A 9 -39.94 0.68 -19.77
C GLN A 9 -39.51 1.04 -18.34
N PRO A 10 -39.30 2.34 -18.02
CA PRO A 10 -39.01 2.76 -16.66
C PRO A 10 -40.23 2.58 -15.77
N LEU A 11 -40.05 1.94 -14.62
CA LEU A 11 -41.06 1.84 -13.57
C LEU A 11 -41.32 3.19 -12.89
N ASN A 12 -40.33 4.08 -12.85
CA ASN A 12 -40.44 5.46 -12.37
C ASN A 12 -39.24 6.31 -12.85
N GLU A 13 -39.33 7.63 -12.62
CA GLU A 13 -38.33 8.64 -13.01
C GLU A 13 -36.92 8.43 -12.42
N LYS A 14 -36.76 7.58 -11.39
CA LYS A 14 -35.46 7.32 -10.74
C LYS A 14 -34.70 6.17 -11.37
N GLN A 15 -35.30 5.46 -12.34
CA GLN A 15 -34.63 4.40 -13.06
C GLN A 15 -33.78 4.93 -14.22
N VAL A 16 -32.70 4.22 -14.50
CA VAL A 16 -31.75 4.49 -15.58
C VAL A 16 -31.59 3.23 -16.43
N PRO A 17 -31.31 3.36 -17.73
CA PRO A 17 -31.01 2.20 -18.57
C PRO A 17 -29.68 1.56 -18.15
N ASN A 18 -29.66 0.23 -18.11
CA ASN A 18 -28.44 -0.57 -17.94
C ASN A 18 -27.71 -0.77 -19.29
N SER A 19 -26.66 -1.60 -19.32
CA SER A 19 -25.86 -1.86 -20.52
C SER A 19 -26.63 -2.48 -21.70
N GLU A 20 -27.75 -3.15 -21.43
CA GLU A 20 -28.62 -3.80 -22.42
C GLU A 20 -29.96 -3.03 -22.58
N SER A 21 -29.98 -1.75 -22.19
CA SER A 21 -31.15 -0.85 -22.30
C SER A 21 -32.37 -1.23 -21.45
N GLY A 22 -32.24 -2.18 -20.52
CA GLY A 22 -33.26 -2.46 -19.51
C GLY A 22 -33.19 -1.46 -18.34
N TYR A 23 -34.32 -1.07 -17.76
CA TYR A 23 -34.38 -0.06 -16.71
C TYR A 23 -34.13 -0.63 -15.30
N VAL A 24 -33.18 -0.02 -14.58
CA VAL A 24 -32.76 -0.40 -13.22
C VAL A 24 -32.52 0.83 -12.36
N TRP A 25 -32.33 0.67 -11.05
CA TRP A 25 -31.89 1.78 -10.19
C TRP A 25 -30.38 1.91 -10.15
N HIS A 26 -29.88 3.14 -10.15
CA HIS A 26 -28.48 3.40 -9.85
C HIS A 26 -28.18 2.99 -8.40
N VAL A 27 -27.14 2.19 -8.21
CA VAL A 27 -26.67 1.83 -6.87
C VAL A 27 -26.16 3.07 -6.15
N THR A 28 -26.47 3.25 -4.87
CA THR A 28 -25.92 4.38 -4.09
C THR A 28 -24.40 4.39 -4.13
N ASP A 29 -23.76 5.56 -4.18
CA ASP A 29 -22.31 5.65 -4.33
C ASP A 29 -21.52 4.94 -3.21
N MET A 30 -22.03 4.91 -1.97
CA MET A 30 -21.39 4.11 -0.90
C MET A 30 -21.44 2.60 -1.16
N ASN A 31 -22.57 2.07 -1.65
CA ASN A 31 -22.63 0.66 -2.03
C ASN A 31 -21.79 0.38 -3.28
N ARG A 32 -21.64 1.36 -4.18
CA ARG A 32 -20.70 1.26 -5.31
C ARG A 32 -19.25 1.22 -4.83
N LEU A 33 -18.88 2.05 -3.85
CA LEU A 33 -17.56 2.00 -3.21
C LEU A 33 -17.30 0.61 -2.62
N ARG A 34 -18.24 0.04 -1.86
CA ARG A 34 -18.10 -1.33 -1.32
C ARG A 34 -17.88 -2.37 -2.41
N ARG A 35 -18.64 -2.29 -3.52
CA ARG A 35 -18.43 -3.18 -4.68
C ARG A 35 -17.03 -2.99 -5.27
N PHE A 36 -16.59 -1.76 -5.44
CA PHE A 36 -15.24 -1.46 -5.92
C PHE A 36 -14.15 -2.00 -4.97
N LEU A 37 -14.34 -1.86 -3.65
CA LEU A 37 -13.40 -2.41 -2.66
C LEU A 37 -13.32 -3.94 -2.73
N CYS A 38 -14.40 -4.64 -3.06
CA CYS A 38 -14.40 -6.10 -3.19
C CYS A 38 -13.87 -6.59 -4.54
N PHE A 39 -14.28 -5.97 -5.64
CA PHE A 39 -14.08 -6.50 -7.00
C PHE A 39 -13.03 -5.74 -7.81
N GLY A 40 -12.70 -4.51 -7.42
CA GLY A 40 -11.87 -3.62 -8.23
C GLY A 40 -12.52 -3.28 -9.57
N SER A 41 -11.67 -3.01 -10.55
CA SER A 41 -12.10 -2.73 -11.94
C SER A 41 -11.24 -3.45 -13.00
N GLU A 42 -10.23 -4.21 -12.58
CA GLU A 42 -9.34 -4.99 -13.47
C GLU A 42 -10.16 -6.00 -14.29
N GLY A 43 -9.88 -6.09 -15.58
CA GLY A 43 -10.63 -6.92 -16.54
C GLY A 43 -11.98 -6.33 -16.95
N GLY A 44 -12.46 -5.27 -16.27
CA GLY A 44 -13.77 -4.69 -16.51
C GLY A 44 -14.92 -5.62 -16.12
N THR A 45 -16.01 -5.54 -16.86
CA THR A 45 -17.13 -6.50 -16.83
C THR A 45 -17.39 -6.99 -18.25
N TYR A 46 -18.32 -7.94 -18.39
CA TYR A 46 -18.79 -8.37 -19.70
C TYR A 46 -19.23 -7.20 -20.60
N TYR A 47 -19.81 -6.15 -20.03
CA TYR A 47 -20.35 -5.00 -20.77
C TYR A 47 -19.49 -3.74 -20.73
N ILE A 48 -18.67 -3.56 -19.70
CA ILE A 48 -17.94 -2.32 -19.43
C ILE A 48 -16.44 -2.60 -19.43
N LYS A 49 -15.71 -1.94 -20.33
CA LYS A 49 -14.24 -2.03 -20.39
C LYS A 49 -13.59 -1.55 -19.09
N GLU A 50 -12.46 -2.15 -18.73
CA GLU A 50 -11.67 -1.86 -17.52
C GLU A 50 -11.49 -0.36 -17.25
N GLN A 51 -10.99 0.39 -18.25
CA GLN A 51 -10.72 1.82 -18.09
C GLN A 51 -11.99 2.61 -17.74
N LYS A 52 -13.10 2.35 -18.45
CA LYS A 52 -14.38 3.02 -18.21
C LYS A 52 -14.91 2.69 -16.82
N LEU A 53 -14.85 1.41 -16.42
CA LEU A 53 -15.30 0.97 -15.09
C LEU A 53 -14.47 1.63 -13.96
N GLY A 54 -13.17 1.75 -14.15
CA GLY A 54 -12.29 2.45 -13.22
C GLY A 54 -12.69 3.92 -13.06
N PHE A 55 -12.94 4.63 -14.16
CA PHE A 55 -13.40 6.02 -14.12
C PHE A 55 -14.75 6.17 -13.42
N GLU A 56 -15.75 5.35 -13.75
CA GLU A 56 -17.07 5.49 -13.13
C GLU A 56 -17.03 5.22 -11.60
N ASN A 57 -16.15 4.32 -11.14
CA ASN A 57 -15.93 4.10 -9.71
C ASN A 57 -15.19 5.26 -9.04
N ALA A 58 -14.21 5.87 -9.72
CA ALA A 58 -13.53 7.06 -9.24
C ALA A 58 -14.47 8.26 -9.15
N GLU A 59 -15.37 8.45 -10.13
CA GLU A 59 -16.39 9.50 -10.11
C GLU A 59 -17.36 9.34 -8.94
N ALA A 60 -17.82 8.11 -8.66
CA ALA A 60 -18.67 7.84 -7.50
C ALA A 60 -17.96 8.18 -6.17
N LEU A 61 -16.67 7.88 -6.09
CA LEU A 61 -15.85 8.24 -4.92
C LEU A 61 -15.68 9.76 -4.79
N ILE A 62 -15.47 10.47 -5.91
CA ILE A 62 -15.35 11.93 -5.93
C ILE A 62 -16.68 12.57 -5.50
N ARG A 63 -17.83 12.10 -6.01
CA ARG A 63 -19.15 12.59 -5.59
C ARG A 63 -19.38 12.47 -4.09
N LEU A 64 -19.02 11.33 -3.48
CA LEU A 64 -19.11 11.16 -2.03
C LEU A 64 -18.27 12.20 -1.26
N ILE A 65 -17.09 12.56 -1.78
CA ILE A 65 -16.23 13.57 -1.16
C ILE A 65 -16.85 14.97 -1.32
N GLU A 66 -17.37 15.29 -2.51
CA GLU A 66 -18.02 16.57 -2.82
C GLU A 66 -19.31 16.77 -2.00
N GLU A 67 -20.03 15.70 -1.70
CA GLU A 67 -21.19 15.68 -0.80
C GLU A 67 -20.81 15.81 0.69
N GLY A 68 -19.53 15.97 1.03
CA GLY A 68 -19.04 16.12 2.40
C GLY A 68 -18.91 14.81 3.17
N ARG A 69 -19.01 13.66 2.50
CA ARG A 69 -19.00 12.32 3.11
C ARG A 69 -17.63 11.64 3.05
N GLY A 70 -16.57 12.36 2.69
CA GLY A 70 -15.23 11.78 2.53
C GLY A 70 -14.63 11.19 3.82
N CYS A 71 -15.03 11.66 5.01
CA CYS A 71 -14.65 11.00 6.27
C CYS A 71 -15.31 9.62 6.44
N GLU A 72 -16.57 9.46 6.01
CA GLU A 72 -17.27 8.16 6.02
C GLU A 72 -16.57 7.19 5.07
N VAL A 73 -16.19 7.67 3.89
CA VAL A 73 -15.41 6.91 2.90
C VAL A 73 -14.11 6.39 3.50
N VAL A 74 -13.32 7.24 4.14
CA VAL A 74 -12.06 6.83 4.78
C VAL A 74 -12.30 5.81 5.89
N GLN A 75 -13.37 5.96 6.67
CA GLN A 75 -13.72 5.01 7.72
C GLN A 75 -14.14 3.65 7.14
N GLU A 76 -14.89 3.62 6.04
CA GLU A 76 -15.25 2.38 5.35
C GLU A 76 -14.01 1.68 4.78
N ILE A 77 -13.10 2.42 4.14
CA ILE A 77 -11.81 1.91 3.64
C ILE A 77 -11.02 1.27 4.79
N LYS A 78 -10.90 1.97 5.92
CA LYS A 78 -10.20 1.46 7.10
C LYS A 78 -10.83 0.18 7.63
N THR A 79 -12.16 0.15 7.72
CA THR A 79 -12.93 -1.02 8.18
C THR A 79 -12.68 -2.23 7.28
N PHE A 80 -12.77 -2.06 5.95
CA PHE A 80 -12.49 -3.12 4.98
C PHE A 80 -11.05 -3.62 5.06
N SER A 81 -10.09 -2.73 5.34
CA SER A 81 -8.68 -3.08 5.48
C SER A 81 -8.43 -3.92 6.74
N GLN A 82 -8.94 -3.46 7.88
CA GLN A 82 -8.71 -4.09 9.19
C GLN A 82 -9.44 -5.42 9.34
N GLU A 83 -10.66 -5.51 8.81
CA GLU A 83 -11.46 -6.75 8.84
C GLU A 83 -11.08 -7.74 7.72
N GLY A 84 -10.15 -7.38 6.82
CA GLY A 84 -9.72 -8.26 5.73
C GLY A 84 -10.84 -8.61 4.74
N ARG A 85 -11.77 -7.69 4.50
CA ARG A 85 -12.99 -7.94 3.69
C ARG A 85 -12.80 -7.82 2.19
N THR A 86 -11.59 -7.44 1.76
CA THR A 86 -11.22 -7.36 0.35
C THR A 86 -10.26 -8.47 -0.05
N ALA A 87 -10.45 -9.02 -1.24
CA ALA A 87 -9.55 -10.02 -1.81
C ALA A 87 -8.23 -9.42 -2.32
N LYS A 88 -8.26 -8.15 -2.77
CA LYS A 88 -7.12 -7.43 -3.37
C LYS A 88 -6.98 -6.05 -2.74
N GLN A 89 -5.76 -5.60 -2.49
CA GLN A 89 -5.51 -4.35 -1.76
C GLN A 89 -5.57 -3.11 -2.68
N GLU A 90 -5.40 -3.30 -3.99
CA GLU A 90 -5.31 -2.23 -4.98
C GLU A 90 -6.51 -1.29 -4.97
N PRO A 91 -7.79 -1.75 -4.97
CA PRO A 91 -8.94 -0.86 -4.94
C PRO A 91 -8.98 0.00 -3.67
N LEU A 92 -8.61 -0.59 -2.54
CA LEU A 92 -8.56 0.06 -1.24
C LEU A 92 -7.49 1.16 -1.20
N LEU A 93 -6.29 0.85 -1.69
CA LEU A 93 -5.17 1.79 -1.75
C LEU A 93 -5.43 2.91 -2.77
N PHE A 94 -6.09 2.62 -3.88
CA PHE A 94 -6.51 3.62 -4.87
C PHE A 94 -7.54 4.58 -4.28
N ALA A 95 -8.57 4.07 -3.59
CA ALA A 95 -9.58 4.89 -2.94
C ALA A 95 -8.97 5.79 -1.85
N LEU A 96 -8.04 5.25 -1.04
CA LEU A 96 -7.29 6.03 -0.05
C LEU A 96 -6.42 7.10 -0.72
N ALA A 97 -5.81 6.80 -1.88
CA ALA A 97 -5.02 7.75 -2.64
C ALA A 97 -5.86 8.94 -3.11
N ILE A 98 -7.06 8.73 -3.64
CA ILE A 98 -8.02 9.78 -4.00
C ILE A 98 -8.38 10.63 -2.77
N CYS A 99 -8.77 10.00 -1.66
CA CYS A 99 -9.10 10.71 -0.42
C CYS A 99 -7.93 11.58 0.09
N SER A 100 -6.69 11.12 -0.07
CA SER A 100 -5.50 11.86 0.35
C SER A 100 -5.08 13.00 -0.60
N GLN A 101 -5.71 13.13 -1.77
CA GLN A 101 -5.44 14.17 -2.78
C GLN A 101 -6.63 15.10 -3.05
N CYS A 102 -7.79 14.83 -2.48
CA CYS A 102 -8.96 15.67 -2.65
C CYS A 102 -8.79 17.11 -2.10
N SER A 103 -9.71 17.99 -2.45
CA SER A 103 -9.74 19.38 -1.96
C SER A 103 -10.15 19.46 -0.49
N ASP A 104 -11.03 18.58 -0.01
CA ASP A 104 -11.51 18.60 1.38
C ASP A 104 -10.41 18.29 2.41
N ALA A 105 -10.20 19.24 3.33
CA ALA A 105 -9.15 19.16 4.34
C ALA A 105 -9.42 18.07 5.38
N LYS A 106 -10.68 17.86 5.78
CA LYS A 106 -11.06 16.87 6.80
C LYS A 106 -10.81 15.45 6.28
N THR A 107 -11.26 15.17 5.06
CA THR A 107 -11.05 13.90 4.36
C THR A 107 -9.56 13.63 4.14
N LYS A 108 -8.80 14.63 3.68
CA LYS A 108 -7.35 14.49 3.50
C LYS A 108 -6.62 14.15 4.80
N GLN A 109 -6.97 14.84 5.90
CA GLN A 109 -6.39 14.56 7.21
C GLN A 109 -6.76 13.16 7.71
N ALA A 110 -8.02 12.75 7.55
CA ALA A 110 -8.48 11.40 7.91
C ALA A 110 -7.73 10.34 7.09
N ALA A 111 -7.59 10.53 5.78
CA ALA A 111 -6.88 9.62 4.89
C ALA A 111 -5.42 9.43 5.31
N PHE A 112 -4.69 10.52 5.59
CA PHE A 112 -3.30 10.41 6.07
C PHE A 112 -3.18 9.77 7.44
N LYS A 113 -4.13 9.99 8.36
CA LYS A 113 -4.17 9.30 9.66
C LYS A 113 -4.39 7.80 9.50
N ALA A 114 -5.15 7.37 8.49
CA ALA A 114 -5.41 5.96 8.20
C ALA A 114 -4.22 5.24 7.52
N VAL A 115 -3.23 5.95 6.97
CA VAL A 115 -2.10 5.34 6.23
C VAL A 115 -1.37 4.26 7.03
N PRO A 116 -0.97 4.46 8.30
CA PRO A 116 -0.26 3.43 9.06
C PRO A 116 -1.08 2.15 9.29
N GLU A 117 -2.41 2.30 9.38
CA GLU A 117 -3.35 1.20 9.64
C GLU A 117 -3.73 0.44 8.37
N VAL A 118 -3.81 1.13 7.23
CA VAL A 118 -4.16 0.53 5.93
C VAL A 118 -2.92 -0.02 5.23
N CYS A 119 -1.82 0.73 5.25
CA CYS A 119 -0.58 0.33 4.59
C CYS A 119 0.27 -0.56 5.51
N CYS A 120 -0.20 -1.76 5.86
CA CYS A 120 0.48 -2.62 6.83
C CYS A 120 1.92 -3.03 6.43
N ILE A 121 2.15 -3.26 5.13
CA ILE A 121 3.44 -3.73 4.58
C ILE A 121 3.99 -2.77 3.51
N PRO A 122 5.29 -2.87 3.15
CA PRO A 122 5.90 -1.99 2.14
C PRO A 122 5.17 -1.99 0.80
N THR A 123 4.69 -3.14 0.32
CA THR A 123 3.92 -3.23 -0.93
C THR A 123 2.71 -2.30 -0.92
N HIS A 124 1.97 -2.22 0.20
CA HIS A 124 0.80 -1.34 0.30
C HIS A 124 1.21 0.13 0.24
N LEU A 125 2.26 0.50 0.99
CA LEU A 125 2.77 1.86 0.98
C LEU A 125 3.25 2.26 -0.42
N PHE A 126 3.98 1.38 -1.11
CA PHE A 126 4.52 1.65 -2.44
C PHE A 126 3.40 1.78 -3.48
N THR A 127 2.40 0.89 -3.44
CA THR A 127 1.23 0.97 -4.32
C THR A 127 0.40 2.22 -4.05
N PHE A 128 0.18 2.60 -2.78
CA PHE A 128 -0.48 3.86 -2.44
C PHE A 128 0.26 5.08 -3.01
N ILE A 129 1.59 5.12 -2.89
CA ILE A 129 2.40 6.21 -3.43
C ILE A 129 2.37 6.22 -4.97
N GLN A 130 2.38 5.04 -5.60
CA GLN A 130 2.23 4.91 -7.04
C GLN A 130 0.89 5.43 -7.52
N PHE A 131 -0.24 5.03 -6.92
CA PHE A 131 -1.54 5.61 -7.25
C PHE A 131 -1.59 7.11 -7.03
N LYS A 132 -0.93 7.61 -5.97
CA LYS A 132 -0.82 9.06 -5.78
C LYS A 132 -0.04 9.74 -6.92
N LYS A 133 1.00 9.11 -7.45
CA LYS A 133 1.73 9.62 -8.62
C LYS A 133 0.83 9.64 -9.85
N ASP A 134 0.05 8.59 -10.08
CA ASP A 134 -0.80 8.46 -11.27
C ASP A 134 -1.98 9.46 -11.24
N LEU A 135 -2.51 9.75 -10.05
CA LEU A 135 -3.59 10.73 -9.86
C LEU A 135 -3.13 12.19 -10.01
N LYS A 136 -1.82 12.47 -9.98
CA LYS A 136 -1.25 13.82 -9.98
C LYS A 136 -1.76 14.69 -11.14
N GLU A 137 -1.78 14.13 -12.34
CA GLU A 137 -2.17 14.85 -13.57
C GLU A 137 -3.69 15.04 -13.64
N GLY A 138 -4.45 13.96 -13.41
CA GLY A 138 -5.92 13.99 -13.46
C GLY A 138 -6.53 14.89 -12.38
N MET A 139 -5.99 14.86 -11.15
CA MET A 139 -6.44 15.71 -10.04
C MET A 139 -5.76 17.09 -10.03
N LYS A 140 -4.86 17.38 -10.99
CA LYS A 140 -4.13 18.65 -11.14
C LYS A 140 -3.49 19.13 -9.83
N CYS A 141 -2.93 18.21 -9.04
CA CYS A 141 -2.35 18.53 -7.74
C CYS A 141 -0.99 17.85 -7.55
N GLY A 142 -0.11 18.46 -6.73
CA GLY A 142 1.17 17.84 -6.37
C GLY A 142 1.00 16.78 -5.27
N MET A 143 1.88 15.77 -5.23
CA MET A 143 1.81 14.72 -4.21
C MET A 143 2.68 14.99 -2.97
N TRP A 144 3.89 15.56 -3.14
CA TRP A 144 4.92 15.66 -2.09
C TRP A 144 4.77 16.90 -1.20
N GLY A 145 3.57 17.11 -0.65
CA GLY A 145 3.31 18.11 0.38
C GLY A 145 3.80 17.69 1.77
N ARG A 146 3.72 18.60 2.75
CA ARG A 146 4.08 18.33 4.16
C ARG A 146 3.36 17.11 4.73
N ALA A 147 2.08 16.94 4.39
CA ALA A 147 1.25 15.85 4.88
C ALA A 147 1.76 14.47 4.43
N LEU A 148 2.12 14.31 3.14
CA LEU A 148 2.65 13.04 2.64
C LEU A 148 4.02 12.74 3.24
N ARG A 149 4.92 13.73 3.29
CA ARG A 149 6.24 13.56 3.90
C ARG A 149 6.12 13.09 5.36
N LYS A 150 5.22 13.72 6.12
CA LYS A 150 4.92 13.31 7.49
C LYS A 150 4.34 11.89 7.56
N ALA A 151 3.34 11.55 6.75
CA ALA A 151 2.73 10.23 6.77
C ALA A 151 3.72 9.10 6.43
N VAL A 152 4.60 9.31 5.44
CA VAL A 152 5.68 8.38 5.12
C VAL A 152 6.68 8.29 6.27
N ALA A 153 7.08 9.42 6.86
CA ALA A 153 8.00 9.42 7.98
C ALA A 153 7.44 8.69 9.21
N ASP A 154 6.18 8.96 9.54
CA ASP A 154 5.46 8.32 10.63
C ASP A 154 5.29 6.81 10.38
N TRP A 155 5.16 6.36 9.12
CA TRP A 155 5.09 4.94 8.79
C TRP A 155 6.35 4.15 9.19
N TYR A 156 7.54 4.75 9.02
CA TYR A 156 8.80 4.16 9.45
C TYR A 156 9.03 4.35 10.95
N ASN A 157 8.86 5.57 11.46
CA ASN A 157 9.13 5.90 12.86
C ASN A 157 8.12 5.30 13.84
N GLY A 158 6.91 4.94 13.38
CA GLY A 158 5.90 4.27 14.19
C GLY A 158 6.14 2.77 14.41
N LYS A 159 7.25 2.22 13.90
CA LYS A 159 7.63 0.81 14.05
C LYS A 159 8.97 0.70 14.76
N ASN A 160 9.25 -0.45 15.37
CA ASN A 160 10.57 -0.72 15.95
C ASN A 160 11.61 -1.04 14.84
N GLY A 161 12.90 -0.90 15.17
CA GLY A 161 13.98 -1.09 14.21
C GLY A 161 13.98 -2.46 13.54
N MET A 162 13.75 -3.54 14.31
CA MET A 162 13.72 -4.91 13.78
C MET A 162 12.55 -5.15 12.81
N ALA A 163 11.36 -4.65 13.12
CA ALA A 163 10.18 -4.76 12.26
C ALA A 163 10.38 -4.02 10.93
N VAL A 164 11.02 -2.84 10.98
CA VAL A 164 11.38 -2.13 9.74
C VAL A 164 12.48 -2.88 8.99
N ALA A 165 13.48 -3.45 9.67
CA ALA A 165 14.53 -4.27 9.07
C ALA A 165 13.93 -5.44 8.27
N LEU A 166 13.10 -6.27 8.93
CA LEU A 166 12.39 -7.40 8.32
C LEU A 166 11.57 -6.96 7.09
N ALA A 167 10.86 -5.83 7.20
CA ALA A 167 10.05 -5.33 6.10
C ALA A 167 10.91 -4.90 4.90
N VAL A 168 12.01 -4.16 5.14
CA VAL A 168 12.82 -3.56 4.06
C VAL A 168 13.74 -4.55 3.37
N THR A 169 14.14 -5.61 4.08
CA THR A 169 14.95 -6.70 3.52
C THR A 169 14.09 -7.65 2.70
N LYS A 170 12.87 -7.95 3.16
CA LYS A 170 11.89 -8.78 2.43
C LYS A 170 11.33 -8.08 1.19
N TYR A 171 10.97 -6.79 1.31
CA TYR A 171 10.32 -6.03 0.24
C TYR A 171 11.15 -4.83 -0.21
N LYS A 172 12.35 -5.07 -0.75
CA LYS A 172 13.28 -4.01 -1.18
C LYS A 172 12.64 -2.92 -2.07
N GLN A 173 11.83 -3.36 -3.04
CA GLN A 173 11.08 -2.52 -3.96
C GLN A 173 9.84 -3.25 -4.50
N ARG A 174 8.74 -2.52 -4.74
CA ARG A 174 7.51 -2.98 -5.42
C ARG A 174 6.83 -1.79 -6.09
N SER A 175 5.99 -2.04 -7.08
CA SER A 175 5.16 -1.02 -7.73
C SER A 175 5.96 0.20 -8.25
N GLY A 176 7.22 -0.01 -8.65
CA GLY A 176 8.12 1.05 -9.14
C GLY A 176 8.79 1.91 -8.05
N TRP A 177 8.62 1.60 -6.76
CA TRP A 177 9.21 2.36 -5.65
C TRP A 177 10.12 1.48 -4.79
N SER A 178 11.21 2.08 -4.31
CA SER A 178 12.07 1.50 -3.27
C SER A 178 11.96 2.25 -1.96
N HIS A 179 12.38 1.62 -0.87
CA HIS A 179 12.53 2.31 0.41
C HIS A 179 13.46 3.52 0.31
N LYS A 180 14.53 3.43 -0.50
CA LYS A 180 15.49 4.52 -0.71
C LYS A 180 14.83 5.76 -1.31
N ASP A 181 13.90 5.59 -2.24
CA ASP A 181 13.16 6.71 -2.85
C ASP A 181 12.28 7.41 -1.82
N LEU A 182 11.54 6.62 -1.03
CA LEU A 182 10.66 7.14 0.02
C LEU A 182 11.43 7.87 1.11
N LEU A 183 12.58 7.34 1.55
CA LEU A 183 13.43 8.01 2.53
C LEU A 183 13.94 9.36 2.01
N ARG A 184 14.36 9.42 0.74
CA ARG A 184 14.82 10.66 0.09
C ARG A 184 13.72 11.70 0.00
N LEU A 185 12.55 11.32 -0.50
CA LEU A 185 11.45 12.25 -0.79
C LEU A 185 10.67 12.67 0.47
N SER A 186 10.60 11.80 1.48
CA SER A 186 9.99 12.14 2.78
C SER A 186 10.89 13.00 3.66
N HIS A 187 12.20 13.03 3.39
CA HIS A 187 13.20 13.61 4.29
C HIS A 187 13.08 13.04 5.71
N LEU A 188 12.95 11.71 5.83
CA LEU A 188 12.78 11.04 7.11
C LEU A 188 13.93 11.41 8.06
N LYS A 189 13.58 11.87 9.26
CA LYS A 189 14.48 11.93 10.41
C LYS A 189 14.19 10.71 11.31
N PRO A 190 15.14 9.80 11.50
CA PRO A 190 14.97 8.64 12.38
C PRO A 190 14.59 9.06 13.81
N ALA A 191 13.57 8.42 14.38
CA ALA A 191 13.11 8.67 15.75
C ALA A 191 13.85 7.84 16.82
N SER A 192 14.54 6.78 16.41
CA SER A 192 15.31 5.89 17.31
C SER A 192 16.57 5.38 16.64
N GLU A 193 17.50 4.83 17.44
CA GLU A 193 18.75 4.24 16.94
C GLU A 193 18.51 3.09 15.96
N GLY A 194 17.55 2.20 16.26
CA GLY A 194 17.19 1.11 15.34
C GLY A 194 16.72 1.62 13.98
N ILE A 195 15.91 2.69 13.94
CA ILE A 195 15.50 3.30 12.66
C ILE A 195 16.69 4.00 11.99
N ALA A 196 17.61 4.59 12.75
CA ALA A 196 18.83 5.19 12.20
C ALA A 196 19.75 4.15 11.53
N ILE A 197 19.86 2.95 12.12
CA ILE A 197 20.59 1.82 11.53
C ILE A 197 19.95 1.38 10.22
N VAL A 198 18.64 1.13 10.22
CA VAL A 198 17.93 0.62 9.05
C VAL A 198 17.93 1.65 7.91
N THR A 199 17.76 2.93 8.22
CA THR A 199 17.83 4.01 7.21
C THR A 199 19.24 4.16 6.64
N LYS A 200 20.29 4.00 7.46
CA LYS A 200 21.68 3.92 6.97
C LYS A 200 21.88 2.70 6.07
N TYR A 201 21.39 1.53 6.47
CA TYR A 201 21.44 0.30 5.66
C TYR A 201 20.81 0.50 4.27
N ILE A 202 19.60 1.07 4.21
CA ILE A 202 18.88 1.31 2.94
C ILE A 202 19.62 2.32 2.04
N THR A 203 20.20 3.37 2.64
CA THR A 203 20.77 4.48 1.88
C THR A 203 22.21 4.25 1.45
N LYS A 204 23.01 3.57 2.28
CA LYS A 204 24.46 3.38 2.13
C LYS A 204 24.87 1.91 1.95
N GLY A 205 24.16 0.97 2.56
CA GLY A 205 24.44 -0.47 2.47
C GLY A 205 25.02 -1.04 3.77
N TRP A 206 25.26 -2.36 3.78
CA TRP A 206 25.72 -3.09 4.97
C TRP A 206 27.11 -2.65 5.45
N LYS A 207 28.08 -2.48 4.54
CA LYS A 207 29.46 -2.09 4.88
C LYS A 207 29.53 -0.80 5.69
N ASP A 208 28.78 0.24 5.27
CA ASP A 208 28.69 1.51 6.00
C ASP A 208 28.02 1.40 7.37
N VAL A 209 27.10 0.44 7.54
CA VAL A 209 26.50 0.16 8.85
C VAL A 209 27.52 -0.54 9.75
N GLN A 210 28.19 -1.58 9.24
CA GLN A 210 29.21 -2.30 9.98
C GLN A 210 30.31 -1.35 10.49
N GLU A 211 30.86 -0.51 9.61
CA GLU A 211 31.89 0.46 9.97
C GLU A 211 31.40 1.48 11.01
N ALA A 212 30.15 1.95 10.90
CA ALA A 212 29.60 2.94 11.81
C ALA A 212 29.32 2.43 13.24
N TYR A 213 29.30 1.10 13.44
CA TYR A 213 28.94 0.44 14.70
C TYR A 213 29.99 -0.55 15.21
N LYS A 214 31.14 -0.70 14.53
CA LYS A 214 32.19 -1.68 14.85
C LYS A 214 32.70 -1.62 16.30
N ASP A 215 32.96 -0.42 16.81
CA ASP A 215 33.56 -0.21 18.15
C ASP A 215 32.58 0.46 19.14
N LYS A 216 31.28 0.45 18.83
CA LYS A 216 30.27 1.08 19.69
C LYS A 216 29.68 0.06 20.65
N ALA A 217 29.64 0.43 21.93
CA ALA A 217 28.77 -0.25 22.88
C ALA A 217 27.31 -0.01 22.45
N VAL A 218 26.64 -1.08 22.03
CA VAL A 218 25.25 -1.05 21.58
C VAL A 218 24.36 -1.80 22.57
N SER A 219 23.08 -1.45 22.60
CA SER A 219 22.09 -2.22 23.35
C SER A 219 21.94 -3.64 22.77
N ALA A 220 21.45 -4.58 23.58
CA ALA A 220 21.15 -5.93 23.12
C ALA A 220 20.13 -5.98 21.97
N GLU A 221 19.20 -5.02 21.93
CA GLU A 221 18.22 -4.87 20.84
C GLU A 221 18.91 -4.43 19.54
N THR A 222 19.82 -3.46 19.62
CA THR A 222 20.62 -2.98 18.50
C THR A 222 21.57 -4.08 17.99
N GLU A 223 22.17 -4.87 18.88
CA GLU A 223 23.03 -5.99 18.50
C GLU A 223 22.26 -7.06 17.71
N LYS A 224 21.06 -7.44 18.17
CA LYS A 224 20.18 -8.37 17.43
C LYS A 224 19.84 -7.84 16.04
N LEU A 225 19.52 -6.56 15.92
CA LEU A 225 19.25 -5.91 14.65
C LEU A 225 20.46 -5.95 13.71
N LEU A 226 21.66 -5.67 14.21
CA LEU A 226 22.89 -5.74 13.43
C LEU A 226 23.17 -7.16 12.94
N LYS A 227 23.07 -8.18 13.81
CA LYS A 227 23.23 -9.59 13.43
C LYS A 227 22.22 -10.02 12.38
N TYR A 228 20.96 -9.60 12.49
CA TYR A 228 19.95 -9.86 11.47
C TYR A 228 20.32 -9.26 10.10
N LEU A 229 20.76 -8.00 10.06
CA LEU A 229 21.16 -7.35 8.82
C LEU A 229 22.43 -7.99 8.22
N GLU A 230 23.34 -8.44 9.06
CA GLU A 230 24.51 -9.23 8.68
C GLU A 230 24.10 -10.55 8.02
N ALA A 231 23.22 -11.32 8.65
CA ALA A 231 22.70 -12.58 8.12
C ALA A 231 22.04 -12.39 6.75
N VAL A 232 21.23 -11.34 6.61
CA VAL A 232 20.60 -10.96 5.33
C VAL A 232 21.64 -10.59 4.26
N ASP A 233 22.79 -10.03 4.62
CA ASP A 233 23.87 -9.77 3.67
C ASP A 233 24.65 -11.04 3.34
N ARG A 234 24.99 -11.84 4.36
CA ARG A 234 25.74 -13.08 4.27
C ARG A 234 25.05 -14.12 3.39
N VAL A 235 23.73 -14.30 3.54
CA VAL A 235 22.95 -15.25 2.74
C VAL A 235 23.07 -14.95 1.24
N LYS A 236 23.30 -13.69 0.83
CA LYS A 236 23.43 -13.30 -0.59
C LYS A 236 24.82 -13.54 -1.16
N HIS A 237 25.80 -13.86 -0.34
CA HIS A 237 27.19 -14.07 -0.76
C HIS A 237 27.60 -15.54 -0.67
N THR A 238 26.92 -16.33 0.15
CA THR A 238 27.19 -17.78 0.25
C THR A 238 26.49 -18.58 -0.85
N LYS A 239 27.13 -19.69 -1.24
CA LYS A 239 26.57 -20.73 -2.11
C LYS A 239 26.45 -22.08 -1.39
N ASP A 240 26.86 -22.14 -0.13
CA ASP A 240 26.79 -23.35 0.69
C ASP A 240 25.35 -23.54 1.18
N GLU A 241 24.74 -24.68 0.82
CA GLU A 241 23.36 -24.98 1.18
C GLU A 241 23.19 -25.12 2.70
N LEU A 242 24.15 -25.73 3.39
CA LEU A 242 24.07 -25.90 4.85
C LEU A 242 24.10 -24.57 5.58
N GLU A 243 24.96 -23.64 5.12
CA GLU A 243 25.03 -22.29 5.67
C GLU A 243 23.72 -21.52 5.42
N VAL A 244 23.13 -21.64 4.23
CA VAL A 244 21.84 -21.02 3.92
C VAL A 244 20.72 -21.57 4.81
N THR A 245 20.63 -22.89 4.98
CA THR A 245 19.64 -23.52 5.86
C THR A 245 19.80 -23.03 7.30
N HIS A 246 21.03 -22.98 7.82
CA HIS A 246 21.30 -22.47 9.16
C HIS A 246 20.86 -21.00 9.33
N LEU A 247 21.17 -20.14 8.35
CA LEU A 247 20.75 -18.73 8.37
C LEU A 247 19.22 -18.58 8.32
N ILE A 248 18.52 -19.45 7.60
CA ILE A 248 17.06 -19.48 7.55
C ILE A 248 16.49 -19.83 8.94
N GLU A 249 17.00 -20.89 9.56
CA GLU A 249 16.53 -21.36 10.88
C GLU A 249 16.82 -20.36 12.00
N GLU A 250 18.03 -19.77 12.03
CA GLU A 250 18.45 -18.87 13.10
C GLU A 250 17.77 -17.49 13.02
N TYR A 251 17.66 -16.92 11.82
CA TYR A 251 17.19 -15.53 11.62
C TYR A 251 15.77 -15.44 11.03
N GLY A 252 15.11 -16.56 10.78
CA GLY A 252 13.78 -16.60 10.17
C GLY A 252 13.75 -15.99 8.77
N LEU A 253 14.81 -16.24 7.97
CA LEU A 253 14.87 -15.71 6.61
C LEU A 253 13.80 -16.37 5.75
N VAL A 254 13.17 -15.58 4.88
CA VAL A 254 12.13 -16.04 3.96
C VAL A 254 12.65 -16.09 2.54
N ARG A 255 11.88 -16.71 1.65
CA ARG A 255 12.15 -16.85 0.22
C ARG A 255 12.63 -15.55 -0.45
N GLU A 256 12.08 -14.40 -0.10
CA GLU A 256 12.47 -13.10 -0.67
C GLU A 256 13.88 -12.62 -0.28
N HIS A 257 14.50 -13.19 0.76
CA HIS A 257 15.88 -12.90 1.13
C HIS A 257 16.90 -13.70 0.32
N LEU A 258 16.49 -14.85 -0.23
CA LEU A 258 17.36 -15.81 -0.89
C LEU A 258 17.65 -15.43 -2.34
N LEU A 259 18.77 -15.93 -2.87
CA LEU A 259 19.07 -15.85 -4.29
C LEU A 259 18.23 -16.87 -5.07
N THR A 260 17.92 -16.58 -6.33
CA THR A 260 17.21 -17.50 -7.22
C THR A 260 17.87 -18.87 -7.33
N ASN A 261 19.19 -18.96 -7.16
CA ASN A 261 19.90 -20.23 -7.18
C ASN A 261 19.67 -21.07 -5.92
N HIS A 262 19.51 -20.45 -4.76
CA HIS A 262 19.19 -21.17 -3.52
C HIS A 262 17.84 -21.89 -3.65
N LEU A 263 16.87 -21.25 -4.31
CA LEU A 263 15.52 -21.78 -4.54
C LEU A 263 15.45 -23.02 -5.47
N LYS A 264 16.59 -23.50 -5.96
CA LYS A 264 16.69 -24.72 -6.76
C LYS A 264 17.05 -25.94 -5.91
N SER A 265 17.58 -25.72 -4.70
CA SER A 265 17.79 -26.82 -3.75
C SER A 265 16.45 -27.24 -3.19
N LYS A 266 16.30 -28.54 -2.92
CA LYS A 266 15.12 -29.10 -2.24
C LYS A 266 15.24 -28.96 -0.72
N GLU A 267 16.47 -28.91 -0.20
CA GLU A 267 16.77 -28.80 1.23
C GLU A 267 16.62 -27.36 1.75
N VAL A 268 16.74 -26.37 0.86
CA VAL A 268 16.55 -24.93 1.13
C VAL A 268 15.13 -24.48 0.79
#